data_AF-A0A8T3WZ44-F1
#
_entry.id   AF-A0A8T3WZ44-F1
#
_cell.length_a   1.000
_cell.length_b   1.000
_cell.length_c   1.000
_cell.angle_alpha   90.00
_cell.angle_beta   90.00
_cell.angle_gamma   90.00
#
_symmetry.space_group_name_H-M   'P 1'
#
loop_
_entity.id
_entity.type
_entity.pdbx_description
1 polymer ?
#
loop_
_entity_poly.entity_id
_entity_poly.type
_entity_poly.pdbx_seq_one_letter_code
_entity_poly.pdbx_strand_id
1 'polypeptide(L)'
;MKASEDKLLSWIYVLSIITLAAMGFIAYRRHTTFVIDASFGIFVMSVAYYFRKKIIFSWEGALVSTLGFISNTAGAVGIYELSYNGIGWDKALHIISTAGISMLVYSFIAHKSKKRKVFSKLGIAVAALLIVQGISAVNEVTEFIGSRYFGIAQGMFGMTNALNPQNSQFERFDIQWDLIANLLGSVIGLGYIVIKNKFVKISY
;
A
#
# COMPACT_ATOMS: atom_id res chain seq x y z
N MET A 1 11.82 -1.53 -19.66
CA MET A 1 11.52 -0.21 -19.07
C MET A 1 12.18 0.86 -19.91
N LYS A 2 11.43 1.89 -20.31
CA LYS A 2 11.98 3.01 -21.08
C LYS A 2 12.87 3.88 -20.18
N ALA A 3 13.86 4.55 -20.75
CA ALA A 3 14.76 5.42 -19.97
C ALA A 3 14.00 6.55 -19.23
N SER A 4 12.92 7.08 -19.83
CA SER A 4 12.04 8.06 -19.20
C SER A 4 11.31 7.50 -17.96
N GLU A 5 10.88 6.25 -18.00
CA GLU A 5 10.21 5.57 -16.88
C GLU A 5 11.19 5.29 -15.73
N ASP A 6 12.42 4.88 -16.02
CA ASP A 6 13.46 4.69 -15.00
C ASP A 6 13.82 6.01 -14.31
N LYS A 7 13.91 7.11 -15.07
CA LYS A 7 14.13 8.45 -14.52
C LYS A 7 12.99 8.87 -13.61
N LEU A 8 11.73 8.63 -14.02
CA LEU A 8 10.56 8.95 -13.20
C LEU A 8 10.52 8.12 -11.92
N LEU A 9 10.79 6.81 -11.99
CA LEU A 9 10.91 5.94 -10.81
C LEU A 9 12.01 6.42 -9.85
N SER A 10 13.13 6.89 -10.38
CA SER A 10 14.23 7.43 -9.58
C SER A 10 13.80 8.68 -8.81
N TRP A 11 13.05 9.58 -9.45
CA TRP A 11 12.48 10.75 -8.77
C TRP A 11 11.43 10.36 -7.73
N ILE A 12 10.50 9.46 -8.06
CA ILE A 12 9.51 8.94 -7.11
C ILE A 12 10.23 8.37 -5.89
N TYR A 13 11.26 7.54 -6.10
CA TYR A 13 12.06 6.97 -5.02
C TYR A 13 12.70 8.04 -4.14
N VAL A 14 13.46 8.98 -4.72
CA VAL A 14 14.14 10.05 -3.96
C VAL A 14 13.14 10.87 -3.15
N LEU A 15 12.04 11.29 -3.77
CA LEU A 15 11.00 12.08 -3.10
C LEU A 15 10.31 11.27 -1.99
N SER A 16 10.10 9.96 -2.20
CA SER A 16 9.54 9.07 -1.18
C SER A 16 10.45 9.00 0.05
N ILE A 17 11.76 8.78 -0.16
CA ILE A 17 12.73 8.67 0.94
C ILE A 17 12.81 9.97 1.72
N ILE A 18 12.90 11.12 1.05
CA ILE A 18 12.93 12.43 1.71
C ILE A 18 11.65 12.65 2.52
N THR A 19 10.49 12.39 1.92
CA THR A 19 9.19 12.61 2.58
C THR A 19 9.02 11.69 3.79
N LEU A 20 9.31 10.40 3.64
CA LEU A 20 9.20 9.42 4.73
C LEU A 20 10.21 9.70 5.84
N ALA A 21 11.44 10.13 5.51
CA ALA A 21 12.42 10.52 6.51
C ALA A 21 11.96 11.76 7.30
N ALA A 22 11.42 12.77 6.61
CA ALA A 22 10.85 13.95 7.26
C ALA A 22 9.67 13.59 8.18
N MET A 23 8.74 12.76 7.69
CA MET A 23 7.61 12.26 8.49
C MET A 23 8.07 11.40 9.67
N GLY A 24 9.07 10.54 9.49
CA GLY A 24 9.68 9.76 10.55
C GLY A 24 10.33 10.63 11.63
N PHE A 25 10.98 11.73 11.24
CA PHE A 25 11.49 12.72 12.20
C PHE A 25 10.37 13.43 12.97
N ILE A 26 9.28 13.82 12.29
CA ILE A 26 8.09 14.39 12.96
C ILE A 26 7.46 13.37 13.92
N ALA A 27 7.31 12.12 13.48
CA ALA A 27 6.79 11.01 14.28
C ALA A 27 7.65 10.79 15.53
N TYR A 28 8.98 10.79 15.41
CA TYR A 28 9.90 10.65 16.53
C TYR A 28 9.65 11.70 17.64
N ARG A 29 9.20 12.90 17.26
CA ARG A 29 8.91 13.99 18.21
C ARG A 29 7.51 13.93 18.82
N ARG A 30 6.58 13.16 18.25
CA ARG A 30 5.15 13.17 18.63
C ARG A 30 4.63 11.80 19.06
N HIS A 31 4.88 10.78 18.25
CA HIS A 31 4.30 9.44 18.35
C HIS A 31 5.30 8.41 17.80
N THR A 32 6.03 7.75 18.68
CA THR A 32 7.15 6.84 18.32
C THR A 32 6.71 5.65 17.48
N THR A 33 5.43 5.26 17.53
CA THR A 33 4.86 4.16 16.73
C THR A 33 4.98 4.42 15.23
N PHE A 34 4.74 5.66 14.77
CA PHE A 34 4.83 5.99 13.33
C PHE A 34 6.26 6.09 12.80
N VAL A 35 7.28 6.04 13.68
CA VAL A 35 8.68 5.95 13.25
C VAL A 35 8.96 4.59 12.61
N ILE A 36 8.36 3.53 13.15
CA ILE A 36 8.48 2.18 12.61
C ILE A 36 7.85 2.15 11.21
N ASP A 37 6.67 2.73 11.05
CA ASP A 37 5.97 2.81 9.76
C ASP A 37 6.79 3.56 8.70
N ALA A 38 7.34 4.73 9.06
CA ALA A 38 8.20 5.50 8.17
C ALA A 38 9.46 4.71 7.77
N SER A 39 10.09 4.04 8.73
CA SER A 39 11.30 3.23 8.52
C SER A 39 11.01 2.01 7.65
N PHE A 40 9.87 1.36 7.87
CA PHE A 40 9.42 0.24 7.05
C PHE A 40 9.11 0.69 5.62
N GLY A 41 8.43 1.83 5.43
CA GLY A 41 8.21 2.42 4.11
C GLY A 41 9.53 2.73 3.38
N ILE A 42 10.51 3.33 4.07
CA ILE A 42 11.86 3.58 3.52
C ILE A 42 12.52 2.26 3.09
N PHE A 43 12.47 1.24 3.94
CA PHE A 43 13.04 -0.07 3.65
C PHE A 43 12.39 -0.71 2.42
N VAL A 44 11.05 -0.77 2.37
CA VAL A 44 10.31 -1.36 1.23
C VAL A 44 10.62 -0.59 -0.05
N MET A 45 10.60 0.75 -0.02
CA MET A 45 10.91 1.56 -1.21
C MET A 45 12.37 1.38 -1.67
N SER A 46 13.31 1.22 -0.74
CA SER A 46 14.72 0.95 -1.05
C SER A 46 14.90 -0.42 -1.69
N VAL A 47 14.26 -1.45 -1.15
CA VAL A 47 14.27 -2.80 -1.73
C VAL A 47 13.61 -2.80 -3.11
N ALA A 48 12.45 -2.17 -3.25
CA ALA A 48 11.75 -2.07 -4.53
C ALA A 48 12.60 -1.35 -5.58
N TYR A 49 13.20 -0.21 -5.23
CA TYR A 49 14.06 0.54 -6.13
C TYR A 49 15.34 -0.22 -6.50
N TYR A 50 15.96 -0.91 -5.54
CA TYR A 50 17.14 -1.76 -5.80
C TYR A 50 16.82 -2.87 -6.81
N PHE A 51 15.66 -3.52 -6.68
CA PHE A 51 15.23 -4.60 -7.57
C PHE A 51 14.46 -4.14 -8.81
N ARG A 52 14.29 -2.85 -9.06
CA ARG A 52 13.42 -2.31 -10.12
C ARG A 52 13.71 -2.84 -11.52
N LYS A 53 14.99 -3.07 -11.85
CA LYS A 53 15.40 -3.63 -13.15
C LYS A 53 15.09 -5.12 -13.29
N LYS A 54 15.01 -5.87 -12.18
CA LYS A 54 14.73 -7.31 -12.16
C LYS A 54 13.24 -7.62 -12.07
N ILE A 55 12.47 -6.76 -11.39
CA ILE A 55 11.05 -6.96 -11.11
C ILE A 55 10.17 -6.25 -12.16
N ILE A 56 10.73 -5.27 -12.89
CA ILE A 56 9.99 -4.37 -13.80
C ILE A 56 8.78 -3.77 -13.08
N PHE A 57 9.07 -2.84 -12.17
CA PHE A 57 8.03 -2.10 -11.48
C PHE A 57 7.39 -1.07 -12.41
N SER A 58 6.06 -0.97 -12.37
CA SER A 58 5.35 0.15 -12.96
C SER A 58 5.59 1.39 -12.10
N TRP A 59 5.88 2.53 -12.74
CA TRP A 59 6.06 3.77 -12.01
C TRP A 59 4.75 4.22 -11.34
N GLU A 60 3.60 3.87 -11.93
CA GLU A 60 2.30 4.14 -11.35
C GLU A 60 2.07 3.34 -10.07
N GLY A 61 2.39 2.03 -10.09
CA GLY A 61 2.28 1.21 -8.89
C GLY A 61 3.21 1.69 -7.78
N ALA A 62 4.42 2.15 -8.15
CA ALA A 62 5.37 2.73 -7.21
C ALA A 62 4.81 4.03 -6.61
N LEU A 63 4.27 4.92 -7.44
CA LEU A 63 3.67 6.17 -6.99
C LEU A 63 2.50 5.93 -6.04
N VAL A 64 1.55 5.06 -6.41
CA VAL A 64 0.39 4.76 -5.56
C VAL A 64 0.82 4.11 -4.24
N SER A 65 1.80 3.20 -4.27
CA SER A 65 2.33 2.59 -3.04
C SER A 65 3.05 3.61 -2.14
N THR A 66 3.84 4.52 -2.74
CA THR A 66 4.44 5.65 -2.03
C THR A 66 3.37 6.49 -1.34
N LEU A 67 2.28 6.83 -2.04
CA LEU A 67 1.18 7.58 -1.46
C LEU A 67 0.55 6.82 -0.29
N GLY A 68 0.41 5.50 -0.39
CA GLY A 68 -0.01 4.65 0.75
C GLY A 68 0.91 4.81 1.97
N PHE A 69 2.23 4.64 1.81
CA PHE A 69 3.18 4.78 2.92
C PHE A 69 3.19 6.19 3.52
N ILE A 70 3.13 7.23 2.69
CA ILE A 70 3.06 8.61 3.15
C ILE A 70 1.76 8.82 3.94
N SER A 71 0.61 8.40 3.39
CA SER A 71 -0.70 8.51 4.03
C SER A 71 -0.79 7.78 5.37
N ASN A 72 -0.13 6.63 5.50
CA ASN A 72 -0.03 5.89 6.75
C ASN A 72 0.76 6.68 7.79
N THR A 73 1.96 7.14 7.40
CA THR A 73 2.84 7.90 8.30
C THR A 73 2.26 9.27 8.67
N ALA A 74 1.39 9.83 7.82
CA ALA A 74 0.69 11.08 8.07
C ALA A 74 -0.24 11.01 9.30
N GLY A 75 -0.53 9.82 9.82
CA GLY A 75 -1.10 9.62 11.14
C GLY A 75 -0.38 10.37 12.26
N ALA A 76 0.94 10.53 12.15
CA ALA A 76 1.76 11.28 13.12
C ALA A 76 1.39 12.76 13.27
N VAL A 77 0.63 13.32 12.32
CA VAL A 77 0.14 14.70 12.36
C VAL A 77 -1.37 14.79 12.53
N GLY A 78 -2.03 13.71 12.95
CA GLY A 78 -3.47 13.69 13.26
C GLY A 78 -4.38 13.36 12.08
N ILE A 79 -3.84 12.93 10.94
CA ILE A 79 -4.67 12.63 9.75
C ILE A 79 -5.59 11.41 9.98
N TYR A 80 -5.25 10.48 10.88
CA TYR A 80 -6.14 9.36 11.23
C TYR A 80 -7.44 9.78 11.90
N GLU A 81 -7.54 11.01 12.40
CA GLU A 81 -8.77 11.56 12.99
C GLU A 81 -9.76 12.04 11.92
N LEU A 82 -9.30 12.13 10.66
CA LEU A 82 -10.13 12.58 9.55
C LEU A 82 -11.05 11.45 9.06
N SER A 83 -12.26 11.84 8.71
CA SER A 83 -13.20 11.02 7.95
C SER A 83 -13.76 11.82 6.80
N TYR A 84 -14.11 11.13 5.71
CA TYR A 84 -14.79 11.72 4.57
C TYR A 84 -16.04 10.91 4.27
N ASN A 85 -17.22 11.55 4.28
CA ASN A 85 -18.52 10.89 4.11
C ASN A 85 -18.71 9.67 5.03
N GLY A 86 -18.23 9.75 6.27
CA GLY A 86 -18.31 8.66 7.25
C GLY A 86 -17.31 7.53 7.06
N ILE A 87 -16.47 7.57 6.02
CA ILE A 87 -15.37 6.62 5.82
C ILE A 87 -14.14 7.15 6.56
N GLY A 88 -13.63 6.39 7.53
CA GLY A 88 -12.41 6.73 8.24
C GLY A 88 -11.18 6.72 7.32
N TRP A 89 -10.19 7.58 7.62
CA TRP A 89 -8.93 7.65 6.86
C TRP A 89 -8.25 6.29 6.69
N ASP A 90 -8.35 5.45 7.72
CA ASP A 90 -7.87 4.08 7.74
C ASP A 90 -8.35 3.25 6.53
N LYS A 91 -9.66 3.25 6.25
CA LYS A 91 -10.23 2.53 5.10
C LYS A 91 -9.75 3.10 3.77
N ALA A 92 -9.56 4.42 3.68
CA ALA A 92 -8.96 5.04 2.50
C ALA A 92 -7.50 4.60 2.31
N LEU A 93 -6.75 4.44 3.40
CA LEU A 93 -5.38 3.94 3.38
C LEU A 93 -5.32 2.48 2.89
N HIS A 94 -6.22 1.60 3.36
CA HIS A 94 -6.33 0.23 2.88
C HIS A 94 -6.56 0.18 1.37
N ILE A 95 -7.47 1.02 0.85
CA ILE A 95 -7.76 1.14 -0.58
C ILE A 95 -6.52 1.58 -1.36
N ILE A 96 -5.88 2.69 -0.95
CA ILE A 96 -4.72 3.25 -1.68
C ILE A 96 -3.54 2.27 -1.67
N SER A 97 -3.25 1.70 -0.50
CA SER A 97 -2.10 0.80 -0.32
C SER A 97 -2.27 -0.48 -1.13
N THR A 98 -3.44 -1.13 -1.04
CA THR A 98 -3.68 -2.36 -1.80
C THR A 98 -3.82 -2.13 -3.30
N ALA A 99 -4.31 -0.97 -3.74
CA ALA A 99 -4.27 -0.61 -5.16
C ALA A 99 -2.83 -0.57 -5.68
N GLY A 100 -1.94 0.12 -4.99
CA GLY A 100 -0.51 0.19 -5.34
C GLY A 100 0.16 -1.18 -5.33
N ILE A 101 -0.03 -1.96 -4.25
CA ILE A 101 0.58 -3.29 -4.12
C ILE A 101 0.06 -4.24 -5.21
N SER A 102 -1.24 -4.26 -5.49
CA SER A 102 -1.79 -5.09 -6.57
C SER A 102 -1.23 -4.72 -7.94
N MET A 103 -1.01 -3.43 -8.18
CA MET A 103 -0.37 -2.96 -9.41
C MET A 103 1.07 -3.46 -9.56
N LEU A 104 1.83 -3.46 -8.46
CA LEU A 104 3.20 -3.96 -8.42
C LEU A 104 3.25 -5.48 -8.59
N VAL A 105 2.42 -6.22 -7.85
CA VAL A 105 2.34 -7.69 -7.92
C VAL A 105 1.90 -8.17 -9.30
N TYR A 106 0.88 -7.53 -9.90
CA TYR A 106 0.46 -7.84 -11.27
C TYR A 106 1.62 -7.67 -12.25
N SER A 107 2.32 -6.55 -12.17
CA SER A 107 3.44 -6.22 -13.08
C SER A 107 4.56 -7.26 -12.96
N PHE A 108 4.88 -7.69 -11.74
CA PHE A 108 5.84 -8.75 -11.48
C PHE A 108 5.41 -10.10 -12.09
N ILE A 109 4.19 -10.55 -11.81
CA ILE A 109 3.68 -11.84 -12.32
C ILE A 109 3.58 -11.81 -13.84
N ALA A 110 3.12 -10.71 -14.43
CA ALA A 110 3.05 -10.53 -15.88
C ALA A 110 4.43 -10.63 -16.53
N HIS A 111 5.45 -9.99 -15.95
CA HIS A 111 6.82 -10.07 -16.44
C HIS A 111 7.36 -11.51 -16.43
N LYS A 112 7.15 -12.25 -15.34
CA LYS A 112 7.59 -13.65 -15.22
C LYS A 112 6.78 -14.58 -16.14
N SER A 113 5.48 -14.35 -16.25
CA SER A 113 4.57 -15.17 -17.06
C SER A 113 4.82 -15.01 -18.55
N LYS A 114 5.17 -13.80 -19.03
CA LYS A 114 5.50 -13.57 -20.45
C LYS A 114 6.66 -14.46 -20.92
N LYS A 115 7.67 -14.66 -20.07
CA LYS A 115 8.82 -15.51 -20.37
C LYS A 115 8.45 -17.00 -20.50
N ARG A 116 7.35 -17.43 -19.87
CA ARG A 116 6.95 -18.85 -19.77
C ARG A 116 5.60 -19.20 -20.42
N LYS A 117 4.83 -18.20 -20.86
CA LYS A 117 3.46 -18.32 -21.42
C LYS A 117 2.47 -19.12 -20.55
N VAL A 118 2.63 -19.08 -19.22
CA VAL A 118 1.86 -19.93 -18.29
C VAL A 118 0.44 -19.43 -18.05
N PHE A 119 0.24 -18.11 -17.97
CA PHE A 119 -1.05 -17.53 -17.55
C PHE A 119 -1.64 -16.59 -18.60
N SER A 120 -2.97 -16.64 -18.72
CA SER A 120 -3.74 -15.61 -19.41
C SER A 120 -3.71 -14.28 -18.63
N LYS A 121 -4.03 -13.16 -19.29
CA LYS A 121 -4.10 -11.84 -18.61
C LYS A 121 -5.07 -11.84 -17.41
N LEU A 122 -6.19 -12.56 -17.54
CA LEU A 122 -7.16 -12.74 -16.45
C LEU A 122 -6.57 -13.60 -15.33
N GLY A 123 -5.89 -14.70 -15.67
CA GLY A 123 -5.22 -15.55 -14.68
C GLY A 123 -4.15 -14.80 -13.87
N ILE A 124 -3.40 -13.90 -14.51
CA ILE A 124 -2.43 -13.02 -13.82
C ILE A 124 -3.15 -12.06 -12.85
N ALA A 125 -4.27 -11.47 -13.27
CA ALA A 125 -5.05 -10.57 -12.41
C ALA A 125 -5.62 -11.30 -11.19
N VAL A 126 -6.20 -12.48 -11.39
CA VAL A 126 -6.73 -13.33 -10.31
C VAL A 126 -5.61 -13.75 -9.36
N ALA A 127 -4.46 -14.20 -9.87
CA ALA A 127 -3.31 -14.56 -9.04
C ALA A 127 -2.80 -13.36 -8.22
N ALA A 128 -2.68 -12.18 -8.84
CA ALA A 128 -2.29 -10.97 -8.14
C ALA A 128 -3.29 -10.59 -7.04
N LEU A 129 -4.59 -10.68 -7.32
CA LEU A 129 -5.65 -10.44 -6.34
C LEU A 129 -5.51 -11.38 -5.14
N LEU A 130 -5.42 -12.69 -5.38
CA LEU A 130 -5.29 -13.69 -4.31
C LEU A 130 -4.05 -13.48 -3.45
N ILE A 131 -2.91 -13.16 -4.07
CA ILE A 131 -1.66 -12.87 -3.34
C ILE A 131 -1.83 -11.64 -2.46
N VAL A 132 -2.36 -10.53 -3.00
CA VAL A 132 -2.53 -9.30 -2.20
C VAL A 132 -3.55 -9.49 -1.09
N GLN A 133 -4.68 -10.14 -1.35
CA GLN A 133 -5.66 -10.44 -0.31
C GLN A 133 -5.10 -11.35 0.78
N GLY A 134 -4.26 -12.33 0.41
CA GLY A 134 -3.55 -13.15 1.40
C GLY A 134 -2.61 -12.35 2.29
N ILE A 135 -1.83 -11.43 1.70
CA ILE A 135 -0.94 -10.52 2.45
C ILE A 135 -1.76 -9.60 3.37
N SER A 136 -2.82 -8.98 2.83
CA SER A 136 -3.72 -8.11 3.58
C SER A 136 -4.38 -8.85 4.75
N ALA A 137 -4.88 -10.06 4.55
CA ALA A 137 -5.48 -10.85 5.64
C ALA A 137 -4.48 -11.18 6.75
N VAL A 138 -3.23 -11.51 6.40
CA VAL A 138 -2.17 -11.72 7.41
C VAL A 138 -1.89 -10.42 8.16
N ASN A 139 -1.88 -9.27 7.48
CA ASN A 139 -1.71 -7.97 8.11
C ASN A 139 -2.84 -7.69 9.12
N GLU A 140 -4.11 -7.78 8.71
CA GLU A 140 -5.27 -7.54 9.59
C GLU A 140 -5.29 -8.49 10.80
N VAL A 141 -4.97 -9.77 10.60
CA VAL A 141 -4.90 -10.74 11.69
C VAL A 141 -3.77 -10.40 12.66
N THR A 142 -2.61 -9.97 12.14
CA THR A 142 -1.47 -9.56 12.97
C THR A 142 -1.81 -8.32 13.78
N GLU A 143 -2.46 -7.34 13.16
CA GLU A 143 -2.98 -6.16 13.84
C GLU A 143 -3.98 -6.55 14.93
N PHE A 144 -5.00 -7.35 14.61
CA PHE A 144 -5.99 -7.81 15.58
C PHE A 144 -5.38 -8.55 16.78
N ILE A 145 -4.43 -9.46 16.53
CA ILE A 145 -3.70 -10.14 17.61
C ILE A 145 -2.90 -9.11 18.42
N GLY A 146 -2.23 -8.18 17.75
CA GLY A 146 -1.48 -7.09 18.35
C GLY A 146 -2.31 -6.31 19.36
N SER A 147 -3.47 -5.80 18.93
CA SER A 147 -4.35 -5.03 19.82
C SER A 147 -5.01 -5.85 20.91
N ARG A 148 -5.37 -7.11 20.61
CA ARG A 148 -6.04 -7.97 21.59
C ARG A 148 -5.12 -8.30 22.78
N TYR A 149 -3.84 -8.53 22.53
CA TYR A 149 -2.91 -9.03 23.57
C TYR A 149 -1.96 -7.96 24.13
N PHE A 150 -1.57 -6.96 23.35
CA PHE A 150 -0.66 -5.91 23.79
C PHE A 150 -1.36 -4.59 24.08
N GLY A 151 -2.62 -4.45 23.66
CA GLY A 151 -3.44 -3.26 23.87
C GLY A 151 -3.44 -2.31 22.68
N ILE A 152 -4.41 -1.40 22.67
CA ILE A 152 -4.51 -0.32 21.68
C ILE A 152 -3.32 0.62 21.87
N ALA A 153 -2.68 1.04 20.78
CA ALA A 153 -1.46 1.86 20.73
C ALA A 153 -0.14 1.18 21.18
N GLN A 154 -0.13 -0.11 21.51
CA GLN A 154 1.09 -0.84 21.88
C GLN A 154 1.37 -1.99 20.89
N GLY A 155 2.51 -1.94 20.19
CA GLY A 155 2.93 -2.94 19.20
C GLY A 155 3.56 -2.33 17.95
N MET A 156 3.98 -3.18 17.01
CA MET A 156 4.58 -2.77 15.72
C MET A 156 3.62 -1.95 14.83
N PHE A 157 2.33 -1.89 15.20
CA PHE A 157 1.25 -1.20 14.48
C PHE A 157 0.34 -0.50 15.49
N GLY A 158 0.87 0.53 16.15
CA GLY A 158 0.15 1.28 17.18
C GLY A 158 -1.22 1.77 16.69
N MET A 159 -2.27 1.26 17.34
CA MET A 159 -3.66 1.60 17.01
C MET A 159 -4.15 2.81 17.80
N THR A 160 -4.89 3.72 17.19
CA THR A 160 -5.55 4.82 17.91
C THR A 160 -7.00 4.90 17.41
N ASN A 161 -7.98 4.90 18.32
CA ASN A 161 -9.36 5.23 17.96
C ASN A 161 -9.56 6.71 18.16
N ALA A 162 -9.43 7.49 17.10
CA ALA A 162 -9.52 8.95 17.16
C ALA A 162 -10.59 9.51 16.21
N LEU A 163 -11.45 8.65 15.66
CA LEU A 163 -12.61 9.09 14.88
C LEU A 163 -13.64 9.70 15.82
N ASN A 164 -14.22 10.82 15.37
CA ASN A 164 -15.31 11.51 16.06
C ASN A 164 -16.50 11.64 15.08
N PRO A 165 -17.66 11.02 15.35
CA PRO A 165 -18.02 10.30 16.57
C PRO A 165 -17.35 8.93 16.71
N GLN A 166 -17.02 8.60 17.94
CA GLN A 166 -16.63 7.25 18.35
C GLN A 166 -17.88 6.34 18.26
N ASN A 167 -17.67 5.07 17.89
CA ASN A 167 -18.60 4.00 17.51
C ASN A 167 -19.07 3.93 16.03
N SER A 168 -18.28 4.36 15.05
CA SER A 168 -18.58 4.10 13.63
C SER A 168 -18.14 2.68 13.20
N GLN A 169 -18.93 1.97 12.39
CA GLN A 169 -18.50 0.71 11.77
C GLN A 169 -17.35 0.90 10.75
N PHE A 170 -17.11 2.14 10.33
CA PHE A 170 -15.97 2.52 9.49
C PHE A 170 -14.76 2.96 10.33
N GLU A 171 -14.73 2.58 11.60
CA GLU A 171 -13.59 2.77 12.49
C GLU A 171 -12.40 1.91 12.10
N ARG A 172 -11.25 2.28 12.67
CA ARG A 172 -9.95 1.63 12.49
C ARG A 172 -9.87 0.18 13.04
N PHE A 173 -10.95 -0.37 13.58
CA PHE A 173 -10.97 -1.66 14.31
C PHE A 173 -11.95 -2.67 13.73
N ASP A 174 -12.16 -2.64 12.42
CA ASP A 174 -13.09 -3.55 11.75
C ASP A 174 -12.38 -4.32 10.65
N ILE A 175 -11.85 -5.49 11.02
CA ILE A 175 -11.20 -6.43 10.11
C ILE A 175 -12.06 -6.71 8.88
N GLN A 176 -13.39 -6.78 9.03
CA GLN A 176 -14.28 -7.08 7.90
C GLN A 176 -14.25 -5.92 6.91
N TRP A 177 -14.43 -4.69 7.39
CA TRP A 177 -14.35 -3.49 6.55
C TRP A 177 -12.95 -3.21 6.01
N ASP A 178 -11.89 -3.57 6.74
CA ASP A 178 -10.50 -3.48 6.27
C ASP A 178 -10.22 -4.47 5.14
N LEU A 179 -10.66 -5.72 5.29
CA LEU A 179 -10.60 -6.70 4.21
C LEU A 179 -11.44 -6.26 2.99
N ILE A 180 -12.61 -5.66 3.19
CA ILE A 180 -13.42 -5.10 2.09
C ILE A 180 -12.68 -3.94 1.42
N ALA A 181 -12.10 -3.01 2.18
CA ALA A 181 -11.34 -1.88 1.66
C ALA A 181 -10.09 -2.34 0.89
N ASN A 182 -9.38 -3.34 1.42
CA ASN A 182 -8.27 -4.03 0.77
C ASN A 182 -8.72 -4.67 -0.56
N LEU A 183 -9.87 -5.37 -0.58
CA LEU A 183 -10.44 -5.95 -1.79
C LEU A 183 -10.76 -4.89 -2.84
N LEU A 184 -11.42 -3.80 -2.43
CA LEU A 184 -11.77 -2.69 -3.31
C LEU A 184 -10.52 -2.03 -3.91
N GLY A 185 -9.51 -1.73 -3.10
CA GLY A 185 -8.25 -1.19 -3.57
C GLY A 185 -7.57 -2.12 -4.58
N SER A 186 -7.46 -3.41 -4.27
CA SER A 186 -6.93 -4.40 -5.21
C SER A 186 -7.68 -4.43 -6.54
N VAL A 187 -9.02 -4.42 -6.52
CA VAL A 187 -9.85 -4.40 -7.74
C VAL A 187 -9.62 -3.12 -8.54
N ILE A 188 -9.55 -1.97 -7.89
CA ILE A 188 -9.28 -0.67 -8.55
C ILE A 188 -7.91 -0.69 -9.23
N GLY A 189 -6.86 -1.08 -8.50
CA GLY A 189 -5.49 -1.12 -9.03
C GLY A 189 -5.34 -2.09 -10.20
N LEU A 190 -5.92 -3.29 -10.09
CA LEU A 190 -5.91 -4.29 -11.16
C LEU A 190 -6.76 -3.84 -12.35
N GLY A 191 -7.94 -3.29 -12.11
CA GLY A 191 -8.84 -2.76 -13.15
C GLY A 191 -8.14 -1.69 -13.97
N TYR A 192 -7.49 -0.74 -13.31
CA TYR A 192 -6.69 0.30 -13.96
C TYR A 192 -5.61 -0.30 -14.88
N ILE A 193 -4.80 -1.25 -14.39
CA ILE A 193 -3.74 -1.85 -15.21
C ILE A 193 -4.32 -2.66 -16.38
N VAL A 194 -5.37 -3.44 -16.16
CA VAL A 194 -5.98 -4.27 -17.20
C VAL A 194 -6.55 -3.40 -18.31
N ILE A 195 -7.25 -2.32 -17.96
CA ILE A 195 -7.77 -1.32 -18.91
C ILE A 195 -6.62 -0.68 -19.67
N LYS A 196 -5.62 -0.16 -18.97
CA LYS A 196 -4.44 0.47 -19.58
C LYS A 196 -3.73 -0.47 -20.55
N ASN A 197 -3.58 -1.75 -20.21
CA ASN A 197 -2.96 -2.78 -21.05
C ASN A 197 -3.80 -3.21 -22.27
N LYS A 198 -5.09 -2.85 -22.33
CA LYS A 198 -5.90 -3.02 -23.54
C LYS A 198 -5.63 -1.88 -24.54
N PHE A 199 -5.49 -0.65 -24.06
CA PHE A 199 -5.36 0.55 -24.91
C PHE A 199 -3.91 0.89 -25.26
N VAL A 200 -2.99 0.66 -24.33
CA VAL A 200 -1.55 0.82 -24.54
C VAL A 200 -0.98 -0.59 -24.68
N LYS A 201 -0.45 -0.94 -25.86
CA LYS A 201 0.44 -2.11 -25.98
C LYS A 201 1.67 -1.81 -25.13
N ILE A 202 1.62 -2.18 -23.85
CA ILE A 202 2.79 -2.12 -23.00
C ILE A 202 3.74 -3.21 -23.53
N SER A 203 4.75 -2.77 -24.25
CA SER A 203 5.90 -3.57 -24.66
C SER A 203 6.73 -3.85 -23.40
N TYR A 204 6.28 -4.86 -22.62
CA TYR A 204 7.03 -5.40 -21.49
C TYR A 204 8.32 -6.09 -21.91
#